data_AF-A0A537E5L7-F1
#
_entry.id   AF-A0A537E5L7-F1
#
_cell.length_a   1.000
_cell.length_b   1.000
_cell.length_c   1.000
_cell.angle_alpha   90.00
_cell.angle_beta   90.00
_cell.angle_gamma   90.00
#
_symmetry.space_group_name_H-M   'P 1'
#
loop_
_entity.id
_entity.type
_entity.pdbx_description
1 polymer ?
#
loop_
_entity_poly.entity_id
_entity_poly.type
_entity_poly.pdbx_seq_one_letter_code
_entity_poly.pdbx_strand_id
1 'polypeptide(L)'
;MEPIKPPMSVHVRDIQNFARLALGLTEGSQMIWSFKHKSSNILAFFTAYMYWDGDIPILAYTEADFDDNKPFLAYKSDSPKGEEWQFSDEADDTRFKYASIINVKNLPDAFAKSIEGDFPDAPDPVLTELQDAKSLARVLLTLSMRDGNVFPLWHFRRGDRHILGNCIPFEHYYDSDALPIFFYIATMSPPSGPFLKYLAAKPHGERLEFTNAATDAKYFYTKVIDVINFPLFPK
;
A
#
# COMPACT_ATOMS: atom_id res chain seq x y z
N MET A 1 -5.56 7.88 31.72
CA MET A 1 -5.55 7.31 30.36
C MET A 1 -4.11 7.30 29.90
N GLU A 2 -3.61 6.16 29.46
CA GLU A 2 -2.27 6.09 28.87
C GLU A 2 -2.24 6.92 27.56
N PRO A 3 -1.12 7.60 27.26
CA PRO A 3 -0.99 8.35 26.03
C PRO A 3 -1.03 7.41 24.82
N ILE A 4 -1.81 7.78 23.80
CA ILE A 4 -1.92 7.03 22.54
C ILE A 4 -0.58 7.11 21.81
N LYS A 5 0.02 5.96 21.48
CA LYS A 5 1.23 5.90 20.67
C LYS A 5 0.92 6.31 19.22
N PRO A 6 1.69 7.23 18.61
CA PRO A 6 1.55 7.58 17.20
C PRO A 6 1.69 6.36 16.29
N PRO A 7 0.83 6.21 15.26
CA PRO A 7 1.04 5.19 14.24
C PRO A 7 2.29 5.51 13.41
N MET A 8 2.84 4.48 12.77
CA MET A 8 3.97 4.64 11.86
C MET A 8 3.49 5.24 10.54
N SER A 9 4.06 6.36 10.12
CA SER A 9 3.61 7.02 8.90
C SER A 9 4.32 6.54 7.64
N VAL A 10 3.56 6.41 6.55
CA VAL A 10 4.08 6.10 5.22
C VAL A 10 3.59 7.19 4.27
N HIS A 11 4.51 8.06 3.85
CA HIS A 11 4.19 9.12 2.90
C HIS A 11 4.12 8.54 1.47
N VAL A 12 2.90 8.33 0.99
CA VAL A 12 2.59 7.91 -0.37
C VAL A 12 2.82 9.08 -1.32
N ARG A 13 3.50 8.83 -2.45
CA ARG A 13 4.07 9.89 -3.29
C ARG A 13 3.04 10.89 -3.81
N ASP A 14 1.87 10.41 -4.19
CA ASP A 14 0.82 11.21 -4.83
C ASP A 14 -0.55 10.55 -4.67
N ILE A 15 -1.60 11.31 -5.00
CA ILE A 15 -3.00 10.88 -4.90
C ILE A 15 -3.33 9.68 -5.79
N GLN A 16 -2.66 9.51 -6.94
CA GLN A 16 -2.89 8.34 -7.79
C GLN A 16 -2.36 7.07 -7.11
N ASN A 17 -1.15 7.13 -6.53
CA ASN A 17 -0.60 6.05 -5.71
C ASN A 17 -1.47 5.77 -4.48
N PHE A 18 -1.99 6.81 -3.83
CA PHE A 18 -2.88 6.67 -2.69
C PHE A 18 -4.21 6.01 -3.07
N ALA A 19 -4.83 6.44 -4.16
CA ALA A 19 -6.05 5.82 -4.69
C ALA A 19 -5.83 4.35 -5.04
N ARG A 20 -4.70 4.02 -5.70
CA ARG A 20 -4.31 2.63 -5.97
C ARG A 20 -4.08 1.84 -4.67
N LEU A 21 -3.42 2.42 -3.67
CA LEU A 21 -3.20 1.77 -2.37
C LEU A 21 -4.52 1.44 -1.69
N ALA A 22 -5.43 2.41 -1.58
CA ALA A 22 -6.70 2.22 -0.90
C ALA A 22 -7.65 1.31 -1.69
N LEU A 23 -7.78 1.48 -3.00
CA LEU A 23 -8.89 0.90 -3.78
C LEU A 23 -8.47 -0.09 -4.86
N GLY A 24 -7.20 -0.12 -5.24
CA GLY A 24 -6.71 -1.03 -6.27
C GLY A 24 -6.64 -2.47 -5.75
N LEU A 25 -7.27 -3.41 -6.48
CA LEU A 25 -7.25 -4.84 -6.17
C LEU A 25 -7.72 -5.18 -4.74
N THR A 26 -8.58 -4.34 -4.17
CA THR A 26 -9.18 -4.56 -2.84
C THR A 26 -10.63 -4.99 -2.97
N GLU A 27 -11.03 -5.91 -2.10
CA GLU A 27 -12.44 -6.23 -1.90
C GLU A 27 -13.08 -5.27 -0.90
N GLY A 28 -14.34 -4.91 -1.13
CA GLY A 28 -15.11 -4.01 -0.26
C GLY A 28 -14.84 -2.51 -0.43
N SER A 29 -15.67 -1.72 0.26
CA SER A 29 -15.52 -0.26 0.37
C SER A 29 -14.52 0.07 1.46
N GLN A 30 -13.64 1.04 1.22
CA GLN A 30 -12.65 1.50 2.19
C GLN A 30 -13.06 2.82 2.83
N MET A 31 -12.63 3.05 4.07
CA MET A 31 -12.73 4.36 4.70
C MET A 31 -11.36 5.04 4.65
N ILE A 32 -11.32 6.24 4.08
CA ILE A 32 -10.14 7.12 4.10
C ILE A 32 -10.48 8.39 4.88
N TRP A 33 -9.46 8.98 5.49
CA TRP A 33 -9.61 10.09 6.42
C TRP A 33 -9.08 11.34 5.76
N SER A 34 -9.85 12.43 5.81
CA SER A 34 -9.44 13.75 5.32
C SER A 34 -9.32 14.71 6.49
N PHE A 35 -8.23 15.46 6.53
CA PHE A 35 -8.04 16.51 7.52
C PHE A 35 -6.99 17.52 7.07
N LYS A 36 -6.98 18.67 7.72
CA LYS A 36 -5.93 19.68 7.56
C LYS A 36 -4.82 19.44 8.57
N HIS A 37 -3.58 19.49 8.10
CA HIS A 37 -2.41 19.54 8.96
C HIS A 37 -1.51 20.67 8.47
N LYS A 38 -1.29 21.68 9.32
CA LYS A 38 -0.61 22.93 8.96
C LYS A 38 -1.30 23.57 7.74
N SER A 39 -0.58 23.76 6.63
CA SER A 39 -1.09 24.35 5.38
C SER A 39 -1.58 23.31 4.37
N SER A 40 -1.43 22.02 4.64
CA SER A 40 -1.73 20.95 3.68
C SER A 40 -3.03 20.24 4.00
N ASN A 41 -3.74 19.86 2.95
CA ASN A 41 -4.86 18.94 3.01
C ASN A 41 -4.31 17.51 2.90
N ILE A 42 -4.66 16.65 3.85
CA ILE A 42 -4.14 15.28 3.96
C ILE A 42 -5.28 14.31 3.70
N LEU A 43 -4.99 13.29 2.88
CA LEU A 43 -5.75 12.05 2.84
C LEU A 43 -4.93 10.94 3.47
N ALA A 44 -5.57 10.14 4.32
CA ALA A 44 -4.93 9.11 5.11
C ALA A 44 -5.72 7.79 5.08
N PHE A 45 -4.99 6.68 5.09
CA PHE A 45 -5.50 5.32 5.08
C PHE A 45 -4.82 4.52 6.19
N PHE A 46 -5.64 3.93 7.08
CA PHE A 46 -5.18 3.16 8.22
C PHE A 46 -5.11 1.68 7.88
N THR A 47 -3.97 1.06 8.17
CA THR A 47 -3.77 -0.39 8.11
C THR A 47 -2.96 -0.85 9.32
N ALA A 48 -2.83 -2.15 9.51
CA ALA A 48 -2.00 -2.73 10.56
C ALA A 48 -1.18 -3.89 9.99
N TYR A 49 0.07 -3.99 10.42
CA TYR A 49 0.97 -5.08 10.06
C TYR A 49 1.18 -5.92 11.30
N MET A 50 0.78 -7.18 11.25
CA MET A 50 1.15 -8.10 12.31
C MET A 50 2.67 -8.25 12.32
N TYR A 51 3.24 -8.17 13.51
CA TYR A 51 4.66 -7.98 13.72
C TYR A 51 5.07 -8.61 15.05
N TRP A 52 6.39 -8.75 15.28
CA TRP A 52 7.02 -9.37 16.46
C TRP A 52 6.08 -9.65 17.63
N ASP A 53 5.87 -8.68 18.52
CA ASP A 53 5.05 -8.85 19.73
C ASP A 53 3.80 -7.96 19.70
N GLY A 54 3.24 -7.77 18.50
CA GLY A 54 2.01 -7.03 18.28
C GLY A 54 1.97 -6.28 16.95
N ASP A 55 0.78 -5.74 16.64
CA ASP A 55 0.57 -5.02 15.40
C ASP A 55 1.30 -3.67 15.37
N ILE A 56 1.88 -3.36 14.21
CA ILE A 56 2.32 -2.01 13.88
C ILE A 56 1.21 -1.31 13.11
N PRO A 57 0.55 -0.29 13.69
CA PRO A 57 -0.42 0.52 12.97
C PRO A 57 0.30 1.42 11.97
N ILE A 58 -0.12 1.35 10.70
CA ILE A 58 0.41 2.13 9.59
C ILE A 58 -0.60 3.21 9.22
N LEU A 59 -0.13 4.46 9.23
CA LEU A 59 -0.83 5.61 8.68
C LEU A 59 -0.22 5.97 7.32
N ALA A 60 -0.76 5.38 6.25
CA ALA A 60 -0.38 5.77 4.90
C ALA A 60 -1.07 7.09 4.54
N TYR A 61 -0.35 8.08 4.02
CA TYR A 61 -0.94 9.38 3.73
C TYR A 61 -0.35 10.03 2.48
N THR A 62 -1.11 10.94 1.87
CA THR A 62 -0.65 11.83 0.80
C THR A 62 -1.18 13.24 1.06
N GLU A 63 -0.42 14.24 0.63
CA GLU A 63 -0.95 15.58 0.43
C GLU A 63 -1.77 15.59 -0.87
N ALA A 64 -2.97 16.16 -0.83
CA ALA A 64 -3.83 16.26 -2.01
C ALA A 64 -4.78 17.45 -1.88
N ASP A 65 -4.98 18.18 -2.97
CA ASP A 65 -6.08 19.13 -3.06
C ASP A 65 -7.35 18.36 -3.41
N PHE A 66 -8.33 18.39 -2.51
CA PHE A 66 -9.63 17.78 -2.69
C PHE A 66 -10.75 18.74 -2.33
N ASP A 67 -11.89 18.55 -2.98
CA ASP A 67 -13.11 19.29 -2.67
C ASP A 67 -13.78 18.67 -1.44
N ASP A 68 -13.79 19.39 -0.32
CA ASP A 68 -14.42 18.95 0.94
C ASP A 68 -15.91 18.58 0.78
N ASN A 69 -16.56 18.98 -0.33
CA ASN A 69 -17.95 18.64 -0.63
C ASN A 69 -18.12 17.29 -1.34
N LYS A 70 -17.03 16.63 -1.74
CA LYS A 70 -17.08 15.35 -2.47
C LYS A 70 -16.80 14.19 -1.50
N PRO A 71 -17.83 13.48 -1.01
CA PRO A 71 -17.69 12.43 0.01
C PRO A 71 -16.96 11.15 -0.43
N PHE A 72 -16.63 10.97 -1.71
CA PHE A 72 -16.02 9.74 -2.19
C PHE A 72 -14.75 9.98 -3.01
N LEU A 73 -13.79 9.08 -2.86
CA LEU A 73 -12.69 8.87 -3.81
C LEU A 73 -13.02 7.65 -4.66
N ALA A 74 -13.14 7.85 -5.98
CA ALA A 74 -13.36 6.80 -6.96
C ALA A 74 -12.02 6.41 -7.60
N TYR A 75 -11.83 5.12 -7.87
CA TYR A 75 -10.67 4.58 -8.55
C TYR A 75 -11.04 3.40 -9.45
N LYS A 76 -10.42 3.29 -10.62
CA LYS A 76 -10.44 2.09 -11.44
C LYS A 76 -9.10 1.90 -12.15
N SER A 77 -8.79 0.64 -12.45
CA SER A 77 -7.53 0.21 -13.04
C SER A 77 -7.70 -0.65 -14.29
N ASP A 78 -8.93 -0.74 -14.80
CA ASP A 78 -9.33 -1.62 -15.90
C ASP A 78 -9.63 -0.86 -17.21
N SER A 79 -9.32 0.44 -17.25
CA SER A 79 -9.56 1.29 -18.43
C SER A 79 -8.45 1.12 -19.48
N PRO A 80 -8.76 1.21 -20.79
CA PRO A 80 -7.77 1.25 -21.86
C PRO A 80 -6.75 2.40 -21.72
N LYS A 81 -7.09 3.46 -20.98
CA LYS A 81 -6.21 4.61 -20.71
C LYS A 81 -5.29 4.40 -19.50
N GLY A 82 -5.40 3.26 -18.80
CA GLY A 82 -4.69 2.99 -17.56
C GLY A 82 -5.56 3.30 -16.34
N GLU A 83 -4.92 3.80 -15.28
CA GLU A 83 -5.60 4.14 -14.04
C GLU A 83 -6.39 5.45 -14.16
N GLU A 84 -7.58 5.49 -13.56
CA GLU A 84 -8.38 6.70 -13.43
C GLU A 84 -8.82 6.83 -11.97
N TRP A 85 -8.75 8.06 -11.43
CA TRP A 85 -9.27 8.38 -10.12
C TRP A 85 -9.98 9.74 -10.16
N GLN A 86 -10.97 9.93 -9.29
CA GLN A 86 -11.67 11.20 -9.16
C GLN A 86 -12.34 11.33 -7.80
N PHE A 87 -12.51 12.56 -7.32
CA PHE A 87 -13.45 12.83 -6.24
C PHE A 87 -14.88 12.88 -6.79
N SER A 88 -15.81 12.28 -6.06
CA SER A 88 -17.21 12.12 -6.45
C SER A 88 -18.16 12.42 -5.29
N ASP A 89 -19.32 12.95 -5.62
CA ASP A 89 -20.50 13.07 -4.75
C ASP A 89 -21.42 11.84 -4.81
N GLU A 90 -21.24 11.01 -5.84
CA GLU A 90 -21.99 9.78 -6.06
C GLU A 90 -21.07 8.55 -6.04
N ALA A 91 -21.63 7.40 -5.63
CA ALA A 91 -20.92 6.12 -5.53
C ALA A 91 -21.72 4.96 -6.17
N ASP A 92 -22.31 5.21 -7.34
CA ASP A 92 -23.21 4.29 -8.05
C ASP A 92 -22.64 3.77 -9.40
N ASP A 93 -21.64 4.44 -9.98
CA ASP A 93 -20.97 3.95 -11.19
C ASP A 93 -20.08 2.74 -10.88
N THR A 94 -20.67 1.57 -11.07
CA THR A 94 -20.05 0.25 -10.85
C THR A 94 -18.71 -0.01 -11.55
N ARG A 95 -18.31 0.85 -12.49
CA ARG A 95 -16.97 0.79 -13.13
C ARG A 95 -15.86 1.25 -12.18
N PHE A 96 -16.19 1.99 -11.13
CA PHE A 96 -15.26 2.46 -10.13
C PHE A 96 -15.42 1.69 -8.82
N LYS A 97 -14.30 1.56 -8.11
CA LYS A 97 -14.27 1.26 -6.67
C LYS A 97 -14.28 2.59 -5.93
N TYR A 98 -14.94 2.61 -4.77
CA TYR A 98 -15.12 3.84 -4.00
C TYR A 98 -14.60 3.68 -2.57
N ALA A 99 -13.90 4.71 -2.10
CA ALA A 99 -13.63 4.91 -0.69
C ALA A 99 -14.52 6.04 -0.16
N SER A 100 -15.08 5.86 1.04
CA SER A 100 -15.74 6.94 1.77
C SER A 100 -14.70 7.85 2.42
N ILE A 101 -14.84 9.15 2.21
CA ILE A 101 -14.00 10.18 2.80
C ILE A 101 -14.62 10.63 4.12
N ILE A 102 -13.91 10.37 5.21
CA ILE A 102 -14.31 10.76 6.57
C ILE A 102 -13.61 12.08 6.92
N ASN A 103 -14.38 13.17 6.89
CA ASN A 103 -13.91 14.52 7.22
C ASN A 103 -13.67 14.66 8.73
N VAL A 104 -12.40 14.66 9.14
CA VAL A 104 -11.97 14.77 10.53
C VAL A 104 -11.76 16.24 10.89
N LYS A 105 -12.63 16.77 11.76
CA LYS A 105 -12.56 18.16 12.23
C LYS A 105 -11.36 18.42 13.15
N ASN A 106 -11.10 17.50 14.09
CA ASN A 106 -10.02 17.61 15.06
C ASN A 106 -9.14 16.38 14.93
N LEU A 107 -7.91 16.58 14.44
CA LEU A 107 -6.92 15.51 14.32
C LEU A 107 -6.42 15.11 15.72
N PRO A 108 -6.43 13.82 16.09
CA PRO A 108 -5.78 13.37 17.33
C PRO A 108 -4.28 13.71 17.33
N ASP A 109 -3.75 14.17 18.47
CA ASP A 109 -2.33 14.54 18.59
C ASP A 109 -1.38 13.43 18.13
N ALA A 110 -1.71 12.17 18.41
CA ALA A 110 -0.93 11.02 17.97
C ALA A 110 -0.78 10.97 16.43
N PHE A 111 -1.78 11.39 15.67
CA PHE A 111 -1.75 11.34 14.21
C PHE A 111 -1.02 12.55 13.63
N ALA A 112 -1.14 13.71 14.27
CA ALA A 112 -0.31 14.88 13.96
C ALA A 112 1.18 14.54 14.10
N LYS A 113 1.56 13.95 15.25
CA LYS A 113 2.93 13.48 15.50
C LYS A 113 3.42 12.46 14.47
N SER A 114 2.57 11.49 14.12
CA SER A 114 2.86 10.50 13.08
C SER A 114 3.26 11.15 11.74
N ILE A 115 2.49 12.14 11.28
CA ILE A 115 2.78 12.86 10.01
C ILE A 115 4.05 13.71 10.11
N GLU A 116 4.37 14.20 11.32
CA GLU A 116 5.60 14.94 11.61
C GLU A 116 6.83 14.03 11.75
N GLY A 117 6.66 12.72 11.68
CA GLY A 117 7.73 11.73 11.85
C GLY A 117 8.07 11.42 13.32
N ASP A 118 7.25 11.88 14.26
CA ASP A 118 7.35 11.54 15.68
C ASP A 118 6.48 10.31 15.97
N PHE A 119 7.02 9.14 15.69
CA PHE A 119 6.42 7.85 16.01
C PHE A 119 7.47 6.86 16.52
N PRO A 120 7.10 5.84 17.29
CA PRO A 120 8.05 4.86 17.81
C PRO A 120 8.73 4.09 16.68
N ASP A 121 10.03 3.85 16.82
CA ASP A 121 10.73 2.91 15.96
C ASP A 121 10.16 1.50 16.15
N ALA A 122 10.08 0.74 15.06
CA ALA A 122 9.77 -0.67 15.08
C ALA A 122 11.06 -1.49 15.08
N PRO A 123 11.07 -2.69 15.70
CA PRO A 123 12.19 -3.61 15.49
C PRO A 123 12.35 -3.94 14.01
N ASP A 124 13.57 -4.17 13.55
CA ASP A 124 13.80 -4.48 12.14
C ASP A 124 13.12 -5.79 11.72
N PRO A 125 12.57 -5.88 10.51
CA PRO A 125 12.10 -7.14 9.97
C PRO A 125 13.30 -7.98 9.51
N VAL A 126 13.08 -9.28 9.33
CA VAL A 126 14.06 -10.12 8.65
C VAL A 126 14.11 -9.75 7.17
N LEU A 127 15.20 -9.13 6.74
CA LEU A 127 15.40 -8.77 5.34
C LEU A 127 15.72 -10.02 4.51
N THR A 128 14.96 -10.23 3.43
CA THR A 128 15.19 -11.32 2.49
C THR A 128 15.21 -10.78 1.07
N GLU A 129 16.42 -10.56 0.54
CA GLU A 129 16.61 -10.20 -0.87
C GLU A 129 16.34 -11.41 -1.76
N LEU A 130 15.43 -11.25 -2.71
CA LEU A 130 15.05 -12.26 -3.67
C LEU A 130 15.86 -12.11 -4.95
N GLN A 131 16.12 -13.24 -5.60
CA GLN A 131 16.88 -13.29 -6.84
C GLN A 131 16.20 -12.52 -7.98
N ASP A 132 14.86 -12.53 -8.03
CA ASP A 132 14.09 -11.86 -9.07
C ASP A 132 12.65 -11.51 -8.64
N ALA A 133 12.01 -10.67 -9.46
CA ALA A 133 10.61 -10.28 -9.28
C ALA A 133 9.63 -11.46 -9.38
N LYS A 134 10.02 -12.55 -10.05
CA LYS A 134 9.18 -13.75 -10.18
C LYS A 134 9.04 -14.46 -8.85
N SER A 135 10.13 -14.56 -8.09
CA SER A 135 10.14 -15.08 -6.73
C SER A 135 9.25 -14.25 -5.82
N LEU A 136 9.31 -12.92 -5.95
CA LEU A 136 8.44 -12.00 -5.21
C LEU A 136 6.97 -12.20 -5.57
N ALA A 137 6.66 -12.34 -6.86
CA ALA A 137 5.30 -12.62 -7.33
C ALA A 137 4.75 -13.95 -6.80
N ARG A 138 5.59 -14.99 -6.69
CA ARG A 138 5.18 -16.29 -6.11
C ARG A 138 4.83 -16.18 -4.63
N VAL A 139 5.61 -15.44 -3.84
CA VAL A 139 5.28 -15.16 -2.42
C VAL A 139 3.89 -14.53 -2.32
N LEU A 140 3.65 -13.46 -3.08
CA LEU A 140 2.39 -12.73 -3.02
C LEU A 140 1.20 -13.53 -3.56
N LEU A 141 1.40 -14.30 -4.64
CA LEU A 141 0.36 -15.17 -5.18
C LEU A 141 -0.06 -16.22 -4.14
N THR A 142 0.90 -16.87 -3.48
CA THR A 142 0.62 -17.88 -2.46
C THR A 142 -0.21 -17.29 -1.31
N LEU A 143 0.13 -16.09 -0.85
CA LEU A 143 -0.62 -15.40 0.21
C LEU A 143 -2.02 -14.98 -0.25
N SER A 144 -2.15 -14.43 -1.46
CA SER A 144 -3.44 -14.05 -2.02
C SER A 144 -4.38 -15.24 -2.17
N MET A 145 -3.87 -16.40 -2.56
CA MET A 145 -4.67 -17.64 -2.64
C MET A 145 -5.10 -18.16 -1.26
N ARG A 146 -4.28 -17.94 -0.23
CA ARG A 146 -4.55 -18.42 1.14
C ARG A 146 -5.52 -17.51 1.88
N ASP A 147 -5.27 -16.20 1.80
CA ASP A 147 -5.88 -15.20 2.68
C ASP A 147 -6.90 -14.31 1.95
N GLY A 148 -7.03 -14.44 0.62
CA GLY A 148 -7.90 -13.62 -0.22
C GLY A 148 -7.41 -12.18 -0.44
N ASN A 149 -6.35 -11.77 0.26
CA ASN A 149 -5.84 -10.40 0.25
C ASN A 149 -4.70 -10.22 -0.74
N VAL A 150 -4.72 -9.11 -1.48
CA VAL A 150 -3.61 -8.69 -2.35
C VAL A 150 -2.77 -7.63 -1.63
N PHE A 151 -1.61 -8.04 -1.14
CA PHE A 151 -0.66 -7.14 -0.50
C PHE A 151 -0.01 -6.19 -1.53
N PRO A 152 0.12 -4.89 -1.24
CA PRO A 152 0.84 -3.95 -2.09
C PRO A 152 2.35 -4.23 -2.08
N LEU A 153 3.01 -4.00 -3.20
CA LEU A 153 4.46 -3.85 -3.24
C LEU A 153 4.82 -2.39 -2.96
N TRP A 154 5.52 -2.14 -1.87
CA TRP A 154 6.10 -0.83 -1.59
C TRP A 154 7.32 -0.61 -2.47
N HIS A 155 7.33 0.52 -3.17
CA HIS A 155 8.45 0.97 -3.97
C HIS A 155 9.00 2.29 -3.43
N PHE A 156 10.31 2.31 -3.18
CA PHE A 156 11.03 3.48 -2.67
C PHE A 156 12.51 3.38 -3.05
N ARG A 157 13.25 4.46 -2.81
CA ARG A 157 14.69 4.50 -3.06
C ARG A 157 15.50 4.26 -1.78
N ARG A 158 16.61 3.55 -1.92
CA ARG A 158 17.68 3.41 -0.93
C ARG A 158 19.01 3.58 -1.64
N GLY A 159 19.66 4.72 -1.40
CA GLY A 159 20.83 5.13 -2.17
C GLY A 159 20.53 5.24 -3.68
N ASP A 160 21.30 4.50 -4.48
CA ASP A 160 21.18 4.41 -5.93
C ASP A 160 20.17 3.35 -6.39
N ARG A 161 19.63 2.53 -5.47
CA ARG A 161 18.72 1.44 -5.81
C ARG A 161 17.27 1.79 -5.54
N HIS A 162 16.42 1.17 -6.36
CA HIS A 162 14.99 1.07 -6.19
C HIS A 162 14.69 -0.24 -5.48
N ILE A 163 14.05 -0.15 -4.32
CA ILE A 163 13.59 -1.30 -3.55
C ILE A 163 12.13 -1.54 -3.90
N LEU A 164 11.78 -2.78 -4.21
CA LEU A 164 10.40 -3.22 -4.42
C LEU A 164 10.14 -4.44 -3.54
N GLY A 165 9.22 -4.34 -2.59
CA GLY A 165 8.99 -5.41 -1.64
C GLY A 165 7.79 -5.21 -0.73
N ASN A 166 7.53 -6.18 0.14
CA ASN A 166 6.51 -6.08 1.16
C ASN A 166 6.92 -6.86 2.42
N CYS A 167 6.39 -6.45 3.58
CA CYS A 167 6.60 -7.16 4.84
C CYS A 167 5.50 -8.20 5.03
N ILE A 168 5.88 -9.47 5.02
CA ILE A 168 4.97 -10.60 5.18
C ILE A 168 5.16 -11.19 6.59
N PRO A 169 4.10 -11.26 7.41
CA PRO A 169 4.18 -11.90 8.70
C PRO A 169 4.10 -13.44 8.57
N PHE A 170 4.97 -14.12 9.29
CA PHE A 170 4.84 -15.54 9.60
C PHE A 170 4.29 -15.66 11.01
N GLU A 171 2.99 -15.88 11.10
CA GLU A 171 2.23 -15.87 12.35
C GLU A 171 2.70 -16.98 13.32
N HIS A 172 2.53 -16.72 14.62
CA HIS A 172 2.83 -17.67 15.71
C HIS A 172 4.28 -18.15 15.72
N TYR A 173 5.23 -17.21 15.67
CA TYR A 173 6.66 -17.53 15.65
C TYR A 173 7.24 -17.61 17.06
N TYR A 174 7.30 -18.83 17.61
CA TYR A 174 7.71 -19.08 19.00
C TYR A 174 6.87 -18.25 19.98
N ASP A 175 7.52 -17.38 20.77
CA ASP A 175 6.88 -16.53 21.78
C ASP A 175 6.38 -15.19 21.21
N SER A 176 6.58 -14.95 19.91
CA SER A 176 6.16 -13.74 19.20
C SER A 176 4.87 -13.98 18.39
N ASP A 177 4.04 -12.94 18.28
CA ASP A 177 2.82 -12.91 17.47
C ASP A 177 3.13 -13.20 16.00
N ALA A 178 4.23 -12.66 15.46
CA ALA A 178 4.72 -13.01 14.12
C ALA A 178 6.21 -12.78 13.92
N LEU A 179 6.81 -13.51 12.99
CA LEU A 179 8.10 -13.18 12.38
C LEU A 179 7.87 -12.33 11.12
N PRO A 180 8.16 -11.02 11.14
CA PRO A 180 8.04 -10.19 9.95
C PRO A 180 9.22 -10.40 9.01
N ILE A 181 8.95 -10.84 7.78
CA ILE A 181 9.96 -10.97 6.74
C ILE A 181 9.70 -9.93 5.65
N PHE A 182 10.66 -9.04 5.42
CA PHE A 182 10.61 -8.11 4.30
C PHE A 182 11.22 -8.76 3.06
N PHE A 183 10.37 -9.29 2.18
CA PHE A 183 10.80 -9.83 0.90
C PHE A 183 10.94 -8.70 -0.11
N TYR A 184 12.11 -8.59 -0.74
CA TYR A 184 12.36 -7.50 -1.68
C TYR A 184 13.28 -7.87 -2.83
N ILE A 185 13.24 -7.05 -3.88
CA ILE A 185 14.29 -6.97 -4.90
C ILE A 185 14.88 -5.56 -4.90
N ALA A 186 16.14 -5.44 -5.28
CA ALA A 186 16.81 -4.17 -5.46
C ALA A 186 17.25 -3.99 -6.93
N THR A 187 16.75 -2.94 -7.58
CA THR A 187 16.99 -2.68 -9.01
C THR A 187 17.62 -1.29 -9.21
N MET A 188 18.31 -1.10 -10.33
CA MET A 188 18.86 0.22 -10.70
C MET A 188 17.82 1.15 -11.34
N SER A 189 16.71 0.59 -11.80
CA SER A 189 15.63 1.32 -12.45
C SER A 189 14.33 1.11 -11.70
N PRO A 190 13.42 2.10 -11.70
CA PRO A 190 12.10 1.94 -11.09
C PRO A 190 11.28 0.88 -11.83
N PRO A 191 10.23 0.33 -11.18
CA PRO A 191 9.18 -0.42 -11.85
C PRO A 191 8.62 0.35 -13.05
N SER A 192 8.43 -0.32 -14.18
CA SER A 192 7.97 0.34 -15.42
C SER A 192 6.45 0.49 -15.51
N GLY A 193 5.72 0.14 -14.45
CA GLY A 193 4.27 0.23 -14.41
C GLY A 193 3.71 0.08 -12.99
N PRO A 194 2.46 0.54 -12.76
CA PRO A 194 1.79 0.56 -11.47
C PRO A 194 1.34 -0.81 -10.95
N PHE A 195 1.35 -1.84 -11.80
CA PHE A 195 1.00 -3.20 -11.42
C PHE A 195 2.06 -4.18 -11.86
N LEU A 196 2.30 -5.19 -11.03
CA LEU A 196 3.03 -6.39 -11.40
C LEU A 196 2.03 -7.45 -11.83
N LYS A 197 2.11 -7.89 -13.08
CA LYS A 197 1.25 -8.90 -13.70
C LYS A 197 2.00 -10.22 -13.82
N TYR A 198 1.42 -11.29 -13.30
CA TYR A 198 2.07 -12.59 -13.20
C TYR A 198 1.15 -13.72 -13.66
N LEU A 199 1.72 -14.70 -14.37
CA LEU A 199 1.03 -15.93 -14.76
C LEU A 199 2.03 -17.07 -14.85
N ALA A 200 1.65 -18.24 -14.34
CA ALA A 200 2.36 -19.50 -14.57
C ALA A 200 1.40 -20.53 -15.14
N ALA A 201 1.42 -20.71 -16.47
CA ALA A 201 0.48 -21.60 -17.17
C ALA A 201 1.09 -22.24 -18.43
N LYS A 202 0.63 -23.44 -18.77
CA LYS A 202 0.98 -24.09 -20.05
C LYS A 202 0.34 -23.34 -21.24
N PRO A 203 0.97 -23.35 -22.43
CA PRO A 203 2.26 -23.96 -22.76
C PRO A 203 3.46 -23.06 -22.46
N HIS A 204 3.24 -21.83 -22.00
CA HIS A 204 4.26 -20.78 -22.02
C HIS A 204 5.08 -20.64 -20.72
N GLY A 205 4.71 -21.38 -19.67
CA GLY A 205 5.40 -21.34 -18.39
C GLY A 205 5.13 -20.05 -17.61
N GLU A 206 6.16 -19.59 -16.90
CA GLU A 206 6.10 -18.43 -16.02
C GLU A 206 6.39 -17.12 -16.77
N ARG A 207 5.49 -16.14 -16.62
CA ARG A 207 5.56 -14.81 -17.22
C ARG A 207 5.32 -13.76 -16.15
N LEU A 208 6.09 -12.68 -16.25
CA LEU A 208 5.99 -11.53 -15.37
C LEU A 208 6.28 -10.26 -16.17
N GLU A 209 5.43 -9.26 -16.03
CA GLU A 209 5.60 -7.95 -16.65
C GLU A 209 4.99 -6.86 -15.75
N PHE A 210 5.51 -5.64 -15.85
CA PHE A 210 4.82 -4.48 -15.29
C PHE A 210 3.83 -3.93 -16.31
N THR A 211 2.66 -3.50 -15.84
CA THR A 211 1.55 -3.03 -16.69
C THR A 211 0.83 -1.84 -16.08
N ASN A 212 0.16 -1.06 -16.93
CA ASN A 212 -0.63 0.11 -16.56
C ASN A 212 -2.10 -0.21 -16.19
N ALA A 213 -2.53 -1.45 -16.41
CA ALA A 213 -3.90 -1.88 -16.16
C ALA A 213 -3.97 -3.33 -15.69
N ALA A 214 -4.93 -3.60 -14.80
CA ALA A 214 -5.22 -4.92 -14.24
C ALA A 214 -6.59 -5.41 -14.75
N THR A 215 -6.62 -5.94 -15.97
CA THR A 215 -7.86 -6.25 -16.71
C THR A 215 -8.09 -7.73 -16.98
N ASP A 216 -7.04 -8.54 -17.10
CA ASP A 216 -7.15 -9.93 -17.54
C ASP A 216 -7.18 -10.89 -16.35
N ALA A 217 -8.36 -11.39 -16.01
CA ALA A 217 -8.60 -12.29 -14.88
C ALA A 217 -7.78 -13.58 -14.86
N LYS A 218 -7.08 -13.94 -15.95
CA LYS A 218 -6.16 -15.08 -15.97
C LYS A 218 -4.88 -14.82 -15.19
N TYR A 219 -4.50 -13.56 -15.03
CA TYR A 219 -3.26 -13.17 -14.38
C TYR A 219 -3.51 -12.85 -12.90
N PHE A 220 -2.51 -13.16 -12.09
CA PHE A 220 -2.37 -12.56 -10.78
C PHE A 220 -1.82 -11.14 -10.94
N TYR A 221 -2.37 -10.21 -10.17
CA TYR A 221 -1.89 -8.84 -10.11
C TYR A 221 -1.57 -8.46 -8.68
N THR A 222 -0.53 -7.66 -8.50
CA THR A 222 -0.33 -6.85 -7.29
C THR A 222 -0.05 -5.41 -7.68
N LYS A 223 -0.40 -4.48 -6.80
CA LYS A 223 -0.20 -3.05 -6.96
C LYS A 223 1.18 -2.63 -6.47
N VAL A 224 1.86 -1.80 -7.23
CA VAL A 224 3.12 -1.16 -6.86
C VAL A 224 2.79 0.22 -6.29
N ILE A 225 3.18 0.53 -5.06
CA ILE A 225 2.86 1.79 -4.39
C ILE A 225 4.15 2.57 -4.16
N ASP A 226 4.28 3.70 -4.83
CA ASP A 226 5.44 4.57 -4.72
C ASP A 226 5.30 5.43 -3.46
N VAL A 227 6.31 5.35 -2.60
CA VAL A 227 6.37 6.10 -1.34
C VAL A 227 7.68 6.89 -1.27
N ILE A 228 7.65 8.01 -0.54
CA ILE A 228 8.83 8.84 -0.34
C ILE A 228 9.89 8.09 0.47
N ASN A 229 9.43 7.38 1.50
CA ASN A 229 10.23 6.50 2.33
C ASN A 229 9.35 5.40 2.93
N PHE A 230 9.90 4.19 3.07
CA PHE A 230 9.23 3.11 3.79
C PHE A 230 9.93 2.84 5.13
N PRO A 231 9.28 3.10 6.28
CA PRO A 231 9.93 3.09 7.60
C PRO A 231 10.29 1.70 8.13
N LEU A 232 9.60 0.64 7.72
CA LEU A 232 9.94 -0.74 8.13
C LEU A 232 11.14 -1.32 7.35
N PHE A 233 11.66 -0.61 6.35
CA PHE A 233 12.91 -1.01 5.69
C PHE A 233 14.06 -0.20 6.29
N PRO A 234 15.10 -0.85 6.85
CA PRO A 234 16.23 -0.17 7.49
C PRO A 234 16.85 0.94 6.62
N LYS A 235 17.40 1.95 7.29
CA LYS A 235 18.00 3.12 6.64
C LYS A 235 19.32 2.79 5.96
#